data_AF-A0A831TZU0-F1
#
_entry.id   AF-A0A831TZU0-F1
#
_cell.length_a   1.000
_cell.length_b   1.000
_cell.length_c   1.000
_cell.angle_alpha   90.00
_cell.angle_beta   90.00
_cell.angle_gamma   90.00
#
_symmetry.space_group_name_H-M   'P 1'
#
loop_
_entity.id
_entity.type
_entity.pdbx_description
1 polymer ?
#
loop_
_entity_poly.entity_id
_entity_poly.type
_entity_poly.pdbx_seq_one_letter_code
_entity_poly.pdbx_strand_id
1 'polypeptide(L)' 'MEVGTVTPFRIRYLRPDQAEALWRQALEQAEAVVLSAWINLVLNPHDAGARATYDQAADRLAELEREWGKCR' A
#
# COMPACT_ATOMS: atom_id res chain seq x y z
N MET A 1 -20.25 0.93 -3.45
CA MET A 1 -19.42 -0.24 -3.80
C MET A 1 -18.25 -0.22 -2.83
N GLU A 2 -18.38 -0.92 -1.70
CA GLU A 2 -17.33 -0.96 -0.69
C GLU A 2 -16.21 -1.87 -1.21
N VAL A 3 -15.10 -1.28 -1.64
CA VAL A 3 -13.85 -2.00 -1.84
C VAL A 3 -13.41 -2.45 -0.46
N GLY A 4 -13.76 -3.69 -0.10
CA GLY A 4 -13.44 -4.26 1.19
C GLY A 4 -11.95 -4.12 1.45
N THR A 5 -11.61 -3.26 2.40
CA THR A 5 -10.25 -2.98 2.83
C THR A 5 -9.60 -4.31 3.21
N VAL A 6 -8.74 -4.84 2.35
CA VAL A 6 -7.97 -6.05 2.65
C VAL A 6 -7.02 -5.67 3.77
N THR A 7 -7.43 -5.99 4.99
CA THR A 7 -6.66 -5.73 6.20
C THR A 7 -5.69 -6.89 6.41
N PRO A 8 -4.40 -6.65 6.71
CA PRO A 8 -3.40 -7.71 6.91
C PRO A 8 -3.84 -8.80 7.88
N PHE A 9 -4.66 -8.45 8.89
CA PHE A 9 -5.24 -9.39 9.86
C PHE A 9 -6.13 -10.48 9.26
N ARG A 10 -6.78 -10.23 8.11
CA ARG A 10 -7.59 -11.26 7.43
C ARG A 10 -6.75 -12.30 6.69
N ILE A 11 -5.49 -11.98 6.39
CA ILE A 11 -4.64 -12.85 5.56
C ILE A 11 -4.12 -14.06 6.36
N ARG A 12 -4.03 -13.95 7.68
CA ARG A 12 -3.46 -15.00 8.56
C ARG A 12 -4.26 -16.30 8.62
N TYR A 13 -5.53 -16.30 8.19
CA TYR A 13 -6.43 -17.47 8.24
C TYR A 13 -6.71 -18.09 6.86
N LEU A 14 -6.03 -17.61 5.82
CA LEU A 14 -6.22 -18.09 4.46
C LEU A 14 -5.24 -19.21 4.11
N ARG A 15 -5.61 -20.02 3.11
CA ARG A 15 -4.66 -20.95 2.50
C ARG A 15 -3.48 -20.17 1.89
N PRO A 16 -2.26 -20.72 1.87
CA PRO A 16 -1.07 -19.99 1.45
C PRO A 16 -1.19 -19.31 0.07
N ASP A 17 -1.84 -19.98 -0.88
CA ASP A 17 -2.13 -19.47 -2.23
C ASP A 17 -3.05 -18.24 -2.22
N GLN A 18 -4.09 -18.28 -1.38
CA GLN A 18 -5.04 -17.18 -1.21
C GLN A 18 -4.42 -16.01 -0.44
N ALA A 19 -3.57 -16.32 0.53
CA ALA A 19 -2.81 -15.32 1.28
C ALA A 19 -1.84 -14.56 0.37
N GLU A 20 -1.10 -15.27 -0.49
CA GLU A 20 -0.16 -14.65 -1.44
C GLU A 20 -0.89 -13.75 -2.45
N ALA A 21 -2.01 -14.20 -3.01
CA ALA A 21 -2.78 -13.40 -3.94
C ALA A 21 -3.27 -12.07 -3.32
N LEU A 22 -3.76 -12.11 -2.07
CA LEU A 22 -4.21 -10.91 -1.38
C LEU A 22 -3.07 -9.97 -0.99
N TRP A 23 -1.91 -10.50 -0.62
CA TRP A 23 -0.73 -9.69 -0.35
C TRP A 23 -0.21 -8.98 -1.59
N ARG A 24 -0.15 -9.69 -2.72
CA ARG A 24 0.17 -9.07 -4.01
C ARG A 24 -0.81 -7.95 -4.36
N GLN A 25 -2.11 -8.20 -4.21
CA GLN A 25 -3.13 -7.20 -4.47
C GLN A 25 -2.97 -5.97 -3.55
N ALA A 26 -2.64 -6.18 -2.26
CA ALA A 26 -2.43 -5.07 -1.33
C ALA A 26 -1.18 -4.24 -1.67
N LEU A 27 -0.10 -4.90 -2.11
CA LEU A 27 1.13 -4.22 -2.56
C LEU A 27 0.87 -3.42 -3.85
N GLU A 28 0.23 -4.03 -4.86
CA GLU A 28 -0.12 -3.34 -6.11
C GLU A 28 -0.99 -2.10 -5.87
N GLN A 29 -1.96 -2.18 -4.95
CA GLN A 29 -2.79 -1.03 -4.57
C GLN A 29 -1.96 0.06 -3.88
N ALA A 30 -1.06 -0.30 -2.97
CA ALA A 30 -0.21 0.66 -2.28
C ALA A 30 0.77 1.34 -3.25
N GLU A 31 1.37 0.59 -4.18
CA GLU A 31 2.21 1.14 -5.25
C GLU A 31 1.46 2.14 -6.12
N ALA A 32 0.22 1.84 -6.52
CA ALA A 32 -0.62 2.75 -7.29
C ALA A 32 -0.91 4.07 -6.54
N VAL A 33 -1.16 3.99 -5.23
CA VAL A 33 -1.36 5.17 -4.38
C VAL A 33 -0.09 6.00 -4.27
N VAL A 34 1.07 5.36 -4.06
CA VAL A 34 2.38 6.04 -4.00
C VAL A 34 2.67 6.74 -5.33
N LEU A 35 2.44 6.08 -6.46
CA LEU A 35 2.63 6.68 -7.79
C LEU A 35 1.75 7.91 -7.98
N SER A 36 0.47 7.83 -7.61
CA SER A 36 -0.46 8.96 -7.70
C SER A 36 -0.03 10.13 -6.81
N ALA A 37 0.39 9.86 -5.56
CA ALA A 37 0.88 10.88 -4.64
C ALA A 37 2.19 11.52 -5.13
N TRP A 38 3.09 10.72 -5.72
CA TRP A 38 4.32 11.21 -6.33
C TRP A 38 4.03 12.13 -7.52
N ILE A 39 3.13 11.75 -8.43
CA ILE A 39 2.70 12.62 -9.54
C ILE A 39 2.17 13.95 -9.00
N ASN A 40 1.32 13.92 -7.98
CA ASN A 40 0.79 15.14 -7.38
C ASN A 40 1.88 16.02 -6.74
N LEU A 41 2.86 15.42 -6.06
CA LEU A 41 4.00 16.13 -5.50
C LEU A 41 4.88 16.76 -6.60
N VAL A 42 5.11 16.05 -7.71
CA VAL A 42 5.87 16.59 -8.85
C VAL A 42 5.15 17.79 -9.48
N LEU A 43 3.82 17.72 -9.59
CA LEU A 43 3.00 18.81 -10.12
C LEU A 43 2.90 19.99 -9.14
N ASN A 44 2.96 19.72 -7.83
CA ASN A 44 2.79 20.71 -6.76
C ASN A 44 3.94 20.64 -5.74
N PRO A 45 5.19 20.95 -6.13
CA PRO A 45 6.39 20.67 -5.31
C PRO A 45 6.50 21.52 -4.04
N HIS A 46 5.76 22.64 -3.97
CA HIS A 46 5.73 23.52 -2.80
C HIS A 46 4.51 23.28 -1.89
N ASP A 47 3.61 22.38 -2.27
CA ASP A 47 2.47 22.02 -1.43
C ASP A 47 2.90 21.03 -0.35
N ALA A 48 2.92 21.51 0.89
CA ALA A 48 3.22 20.67 2.06
C ALA A 48 2.24 19.50 2.21
N GLY A 49 0.98 19.65 1.77
CA GLY A 49 -0.01 18.58 1.75
C GLY A 49 0.33 17.48 0.75
N ALA A 50 0.77 17.86 -0.46
CA ALA A 50 1.23 16.90 -1.46
C ALA A 50 2.46 16.11 -0.97
N ARG A 51 3.40 16.78 -0.30
CA ARG A 51 4.56 16.12 0.30
C ARG A 51 4.17 15.15 1.41
N ALA A 52 3.33 15.59 2.35
CA ALA A 52 2.86 14.74 3.45
C ALA A 52 2.10 13.50 2.94
N THR A 53 1.30 13.66 1.87
CA THR A 53 0.56 12.55 1.25
C THR A 53 1.50 11.52 0.64
N TYR A 54 2.54 11.98 -0.07
CA TYR A 54 3.56 11.10 -0.62
C TYR A 54 4.32 10.36 0.47
N ASP A 55 4.80 11.07 1.50
CA ASP A 55 5.55 10.47 2.60
C ASP A 55 4.70 9.41 3.33
N GLN A 56 3.43 9.70 3.62
CA GLN A 56 2.50 8.73 4.23
C GLN A 56 2.25 7.50 3.35
N ALA A 57 2.07 7.69 2.04
CA ALA A 57 1.87 6.59 1.11
C ALA A 57 3.12 5.69 1.02
N ALA A 58 4.31 6.31 0.96
CA ALA A 58 5.59 5.61 0.91
C ALA A 58 5.84 4.81 2.19
N ASP A 59 5.59 5.39 3.36
CA ASP A 59 5.70 4.70 4.65
C ASP A 59 4.76 3.49 4.72
N ARG A 60 3.53 3.63 4.20
CA ARG A 60 2.55 2.55 4.19
C ARG A 60 2.96 1.39 3.27
N LEU A 61 3.53 1.69 2.09
CA LEU A 61 4.07 0.67 1.20
C LEU A 61 5.23 -0.07 1.87
N ALA A 62 6.18 0.65 2.47
CA ALA A 62 7.31 0.05 3.18
C ALA A 62 6.90 -0.80 4.39
N GLU A 63 5.81 -0.43 5.08
CA GLU A 63 5.22 -1.28 6.13
C GLU A 63 4.65 -2.59 5.55
N LEU A 64 3.90 -2.51 4.45
CA LEU A 64 3.32 -3.69 3.79
C LEU A 64 4.39 -4.64 3.27
N GLU A 65 5.45 -4.12 2.65
CA GLU A 65 6.59 -4.94 2.17
C GLU A 65 7.30 -5.65 3.33
N ARG A 66 7.50 -4.96 4.46
CA ARG A 66 8.10 -5.56 5.66
C ARG A 66 7.23 -6.66 6.24
N GLU A 67 5.92 -6.45 6.35
CA GLU A 67 5.00 -7.47 6.87
C GLU A 67 4.89 -8.67 5.92
N TRP A 68 4.89 -8.44 4.61
CA TRP A 68 4.93 -9.52 3.63
C TRP A 68 6.22 -10.34 3.72
N GLY A 69 7.38 -9.68 3.90
CA GLY A 69 8.67 -10.34 4.11
C GLY A 69 8.74 -11.21 5.37
N LYS A 70 7.90 -10.96 6.38
CA LYS A 70 7.78 -11.82 7.58
C LYS A 70 6.86 -13.02 7.35
N CYS A 71 6.00 -12.96 6.33
CA CYS A 71 5.01 -13.98 6.00
C CYS A 71 5.50 -14.99 4.95
N ARG A 72 6.71 -14.78 4.40
CA ARG A 72 7.42 -15.63 3.44
C ARG A 72 8.53 -16.43 4.12
#